data_AF-A0A0F8Z3S2-F1
#
_entry.id   AF-A0A0F8Z3S2-F1
#
_cell.length_a   1.000
_cell.length_b   1.000
_cell.length_c   1.000
_cell.angle_alpha   90.00
_cell.angle_beta   90.00
_cell.angle_gamma   90.00
#
_symmetry.space_group_name_H-M   'P 1'
#
loop_
_entity.id
_entity.type
_entity.pdbx_description
1 polymer ?
#
loop_
_entity_poly.entity_id
_entity_poly.type
_entity_poly.pdbx_seq_one_letter_code
_entity_poly.pdbx_strand_id
1 'polypeptide(L)'
;DATGDGDVAAFAGADNVLGSDREHLVMYAYMPEAEKPGRYRNIKTSMLDVSNVEDYTRMILAERRRRKDGDHDHGVYLAPRESRHVFGEVTMTLTDQLLQRCWPDVVYIAFSNCDIKGDTTSDWHRMGLQCPNLEIEIPYRALLPRGLDGILVAGKAYSATHDAIAGPRMQPDLENLGGVVGHAAAMAVRNGTTPRRIDVQSLQAELVEKTLLPESALSRTLVPLRFDQNELQALIDSLDGEKPLHSYSNMQVGDYFEGRIPIVDILCAGPRVVGLLEKALAEATGPKQLLLARALAAVGSSAGVPVLVSAIERHLSAGRLPERTAEIRHAGLPPNQCAAPDAAYLLYSLGMARDDRALPVWRRVVDLLADTTEQDVVGRYVGDPRILIWDIMNEPSSMGMPKLAKGDPEFAYNFARDMADYVR
;
A
#
# COMPACT_ATOMS: atom_id res chain seq x y z
N ASP A 1 20.68 0.39 -13.22
CA ASP A 1 19.37 0.75 -13.76
C ASP A 1 18.78 1.87 -12.93
N ALA A 2 18.79 3.09 -13.49
CA ALA A 2 18.18 4.28 -12.90
C ALA A 2 17.13 4.88 -13.85
N THR A 3 16.53 4.05 -14.71
CA THR A 3 15.49 4.47 -15.66
C THR A 3 14.21 4.93 -14.98
N GLY A 4 14.03 4.59 -13.70
CA GLY A 4 12.83 4.86 -12.93
C GLY A 4 11.79 3.74 -13.00
N ASP A 5 11.80 2.96 -14.08
CA ASP A 5 10.83 1.88 -14.39
C ASP A 5 11.47 0.48 -14.47
N GLY A 6 12.76 0.37 -14.16
CA GLY A 6 13.48 -0.91 -14.13
C GLY A 6 13.69 -1.52 -15.52
N ASP A 7 13.68 -0.72 -16.58
CA ASP A 7 13.69 -1.21 -17.97
C ASP A 7 14.96 -1.98 -18.32
N VAL A 8 16.13 -1.56 -17.82
CA VAL A 8 17.40 -2.26 -18.10
C VAL A 8 17.39 -3.64 -17.45
N ALA A 9 16.95 -3.72 -16.19
CA ALA A 9 16.84 -4.99 -15.48
C ALA A 9 15.79 -5.91 -16.13
N ALA A 10 14.61 -5.37 -16.45
CA ALA A 10 13.54 -6.12 -17.11
C ALA A 10 13.97 -6.64 -18.50
N PHE A 11 14.59 -5.81 -19.34
CA PHE A 11 15.11 -6.25 -20.64
C PHE A 11 16.29 -7.21 -20.55
N ALA A 12 17.05 -7.17 -19.45
CA ALA A 12 18.08 -8.16 -19.15
C ALA A 12 17.50 -9.49 -18.62
N GLY A 13 16.17 -9.59 -18.47
CA GLY A 13 15.48 -10.82 -18.05
C GLY A 13 15.22 -10.94 -16.55
N ALA A 14 15.28 -9.84 -15.78
CA ALA A 14 14.88 -9.87 -14.39
C ALA A 14 13.35 -10.05 -14.25
N ASP A 15 12.94 -10.93 -13.34
CA ASP A 15 11.55 -11.03 -12.92
C ASP A 15 11.10 -9.69 -12.29
N ASN A 16 9.88 -9.28 -12.62
CA ASN A 16 9.30 -8.02 -12.17
C ASN A 16 7.77 -8.09 -12.18
N VAL A 17 7.15 -7.15 -11.50
CA VAL A 17 5.69 -6.96 -11.47
C VAL A 17 5.34 -5.49 -11.64
N LEU A 18 4.22 -5.19 -12.29
CA LEU A 18 3.71 -3.81 -12.42
C LEU A 18 2.69 -3.54 -11.30
N GLY A 19 3.05 -2.65 -10.36
CA GLY A 19 2.18 -2.34 -9.22
C GLY A 19 2.00 -3.51 -8.25
N SER A 20 0.77 -3.76 -7.81
CA SER A 20 0.43 -4.93 -6.98
C SER A 20 0.43 -6.21 -7.80
N ASP A 21 1.05 -7.25 -7.24
CA ASP A 21 1.06 -8.60 -7.81
C ASP A 21 -0.33 -9.27 -7.75
N ARG A 22 -1.08 -9.06 -6.67
CA ARG A 22 -2.36 -9.73 -6.45
C ARG A 22 -3.49 -9.07 -7.24
N GLU A 23 -3.51 -7.74 -7.34
CA GLU A 23 -4.62 -6.98 -7.93
C GLU A 23 -4.27 -6.21 -9.20
N HIS A 24 -3.00 -6.20 -9.63
CA HIS A 24 -2.54 -5.43 -10.79
C HIS A 24 -2.92 -3.93 -10.72
N LEU A 25 -2.94 -3.39 -9.50
CA LEU A 25 -3.22 -1.98 -9.22
C LEU A 25 -1.92 -1.20 -9.13
N VAL A 26 -1.95 0.03 -9.62
CA VAL A 26 -0.83 0.98 -9.53
C VAL A 26 -1.26 2.26 -8.83
N MET A 27 -0.29 3.00 -8.31
CA MET A 27 -0.51 4.37 -7.82
C MET A 27 -0.89 5.32 -8.97
N TYR A 28 -1.42 6.49 -8.59
CA TYR A 28 -1.78 7.52 -9.55
C TYR A 28 -0.58 8.00 -10.36
N ALA A 29 -0.82 8.21 -11.64
CA ALA A 29 -0.01 9.00 -12.54
C ALA A 29 -0.70 10.34 -12.79
N TYR A 30 0.04 11.33 -13.27
CA TYR A 30 -0.52 12.59 -13.75
C TYR A 30 0.39 13.24 -14.78
N MET A 31 -0.19 14.07 -15.65
CA MET A 31 0.56 14.95 -16.53
C MET A 31 0.44 16.37 -15.95
N PRO A 32 1.54 16.99 -15.48
CA PRO A 32 1.44 18.24 -14.73
C PRO A 32 0.87 19.36 -15.59
N GLU A 33 -0.27 19.95 -15.21
CA GLU A 33 -0.78 21.17 -15.88
C GLU A 33 0.10 22.37 -15.53
N ALA A 34 0.38 23.23 -16.49
CA ALA A 34 1.07 24.50 -16.31
C ALA A 34 0.05 25.63 -16.35
N GLU A 35 -0.31 26.17 -15.19
CA GLU A 35 -1.22 27.33 -15.10
C GLU A 35 -0.58 28.58 -15.75
N LYS A 36 0.74 28.72 -15.58
CA LYS A 36 1.56 29.77 -16.20
C LYS A 36 2.91 29.16 -16.60
N PRO A 37 3.65 29.77 -17.55
CA PRO A 37 4.99 29.33 -17.88
C PRO A 37 5.87 29.13 -16.64
N GLY A 38 6.45 27.94 -16.48
CA GLY A 38 7.32 27.59 -15.36
C GLY A 38 6.63 27.25 -14.03
N ARG A 39 5.29 27.30 -13.95
CA ARG A 39 4.56 26.94 -12.72
C ARG A 39 3.59 25.79 -12.98
N TYR A 40 3.95 24.61 -12.47
CA TYR A 40 3.12 23.42 -12.55
C TYR A 40 2.16 23.31 -11.36
N ARG A 41 0.96 22.80 -11.64
CA ARG A 41 -0.03 22.39 -10.67
C ARG A 41 0.17 20.90 -10.39
N ASN A 42 0.17 20.53 -9.12
CA ASN A 42 0.16 19.13 -8.72
C ASN A 42 -1.28 18.61 -8.78
N ILE A 43 -1.51 17.59 -9.59
CA ILE A 43 -2.84 17.02 -9.83
C ILE A 43 -2.76 15.53 -9.57
N LYS A 44 -3.76 15.01 -8.87
CA LYS A 44 -3.82 13.62 -8.43
C LYS A 44 -5.00 12.99 -9.16
N THR A 45 -4.73 12.34 -10.28
CA THR A 45 -5.79 12.09 -11.26
C THR A 45 -6.16 10.63 -11.40
N SER A 46 -5.29 9.78 -11.94
CA SER A 46 -5.73 8.44 -12.36
C SER A 46 -4.58 7.43 -12.41
N MET A 47 -4.94 6.15 -12.35
CA MET A 47 -4.01 5.05 -12.57
C MET A 47 -3.70 4.87 -14.06
N LEU A 48 -2.53 4.31 -14.35
CA LEU A 48 -2.02 4.11 -15.70
C LEU A 48 -1.18 2.83 -15.76
N ASP A 49 -1.47 1.96 -16.71
CA ASP A 49 -0.56 0.90 -17.11
C ASP A 49 0.51 1.44 -18.05
N VAL A 50 1.73 1.63 -17.53
CA VAL A 50 2.88 2.14 -18.31
C VAL A 50 3.38 1.16 -19.38
N SER A 51 3.03 -0.11 -19.29
CA SER A 51 3.42 -1.12 -20.28
C SER A 51 2.49 -1.15 -21.50
N ASN A 52 1.32 -0.51 -21.39
CA ASN A 52 0.30 -0.49 -22.43
C ASN A 52 0.26 0.88 -23.13
N VAL A 53 0.78 0.93 -24.35
CA VAL A 53 0.86 2.15 -25.17
C VAL A 53 -0.51 2.80 -25.44
N GLU A 54 -1.58 2.00 -25.53
CA GLU A 54 -2.94 2.52 -25.70
C GLU A 54 -3.42 3.20 -24.42
N ASP A 55 -3.11 2.64 -23.24
CA ASP A 55 -3.48 3.22 -21.95
C ASP A 55 -2.66 4.50 -21.64
N TYR A 56 -1.37 4.48 -21.99
CA TYR A 56 -0.51 5.65 -21.94
C TYR A 56 -1.02 6.78 -22.83
N THR A 57 -1.40 6.46 -24.07
CA THR A 57 -1.99 7.42 -25.02
C THR A 57 -3.34 7.94 -24.50
N ARG A 58 -4.21 7.06 -24.01
CA ARG A 58 -5.50 7.41 -23.40
C ARG A 58 -5.29 8.42 -22.27
N MET A 59 -4.33 8.15 -21.38
CA MET A 59 -4.07 9.01 -20.23
C MET A 59 -3.58 10.40 -20.66
N ILE A 60 -2.66 10.51 -21.62
CA ILE A 60 -2.24 11.81 -22.17
C ILE A 60 -3.42 12.60 -22.72
N LEU A 61 -4.30 11.95 -23.50
CA LEU A 61 -5.48 12.60 -24.06
C LEU A 61 -6.48 13.01 -22.97
N ALA A 62 -6.66 12.18 -21.94
CA ALA A 62 -7.54 12.49 -20.82
C ALA A 62 -7.03 13.69 -20.02
N GLU A 63 -5.74 13.73 -19.66
CA GLU A 63 -5.14 14.86 -18.95
C GLU A 63 -5.27 16.16 -19.73
N ARG A 64 -4.97 16.16 -21.04
CA ARG A 64 -5.12 17.35 -21.90
C ARG A 64 -6.56 17.87 -21.99
N ARG A 65 -7.56 16.99 -21.82
CA ARG A 65 -8.98 17.36 -21.78
C ARG A 65 -9.41 17.91 -20.41
N ARG A 66 -8.71 17.55 -19.33
CA ARG A 66 -8.96 18.03 -17.95
C ARG A 66 -8.48 19.46 -17.69
N ARG A 67 -7.77 20.05 -18.66
CA ARG A 67 -7.33 21.45 -18.63
C ARG A 67 -8.46 22.39 -18.20
N LYS A 68 -8.12 23.39 -17.39
CA LYS A 68 -9.04 24.46 -17.00
C LYS A 68 -8.85 25.68 -17.87
N ASP A 69 -9.87 26.53 -17.91
CA ASP A 69 -9.77 27.83 -18.58
C ASP A 69 -8.64 28.65 -17.94
N GLY A 70 -7.70 29.09 -18.78
CA GLY A 70 -6.51 29.83 -18.35
C GLY A 70 -5.25 29.00 -18.13
N ASP A 71 -5.32 27.66 -18.20
CA ASP A 71 -4.10 26.84 -18.20
C ASP A 71 -3.30 27.07 -19.51
N HIS A 72 -1.98 27.26 -19.37
CA HIS A 72 -1.08 27.59 -20.48
C HIS A 72 -0.66 26.36 -21.27
N ASP A 73 -0.28 25.28 -20.57
CA ASP A 73 0.21 24.04 -21.19
C ASP A 73 0.13 22.84 -20.22
N HIS A 74 0.67 21.68 -20.60
CA HIS A 74 0.93 20.52 -19.76
C HIS A 74 2.40 20.13 -19.88
N GLY A 75 2.97 19.50 -18.85
CA GLY A 75 4.33 18.99 -18.90
C GLY A 75 4.47 17.85 -19.91
N VAL A 76 5.67 17.70 -20.47
CA VAL A 76 5.94 16.76 -21.59
C VAL A 76 5.97 15.28 -21.18
N TYR A 77 5.96 14.99 -19.88
CA TYR A 77 6.08 13.65 -19.32
C TYR A 77 4.85 13.32 -18.48
N LEU A 78 4.26 12.17 -18.75
CA LEU A 78 3.27 11.57 -17.88
C LEU A 78 4.03 10.94 -16.71
N ALA A 79 3.79 11.44 -15.50
CA ALA A 79 4.54 11.12 -14.30
C ALA A 79 3.84 10.04 -13.47
N PRO A 80 4.12 8.74 -13.70
CA PRO A 80 3.63 7.68 -12.84
C PRO A 80 4.31 7.76 -11.46
N ARG A 81 3.53 7.63 -10.38
CA ARG A 81 4.08 7.47 -9.03
C ARG A 81 4.63 6.07 -8.80
N GLU A 82 4.23 5.12 -9.62
CA GLU A 82 4.62 3.73 -9.54
C GLU A 82 4.65 3.11 -10.93
N SER A 83 5.58 2.19 -11.14
CA SER A 83 5.73 1.40 -12.34
C SER A 83 6.12 -0.02 -11.94
N ARG A 84 7.16 -0.60 -12.55
CA ARG A 84 7.59 -1.95 -12.20
C ARG A 84 8.32 -1.98 -10.87
N HIS A 85 8.14 -3.07 -10.16
CA HIS A 85 9.00 -3.51 -9.06
C HIS A 85 9.82 -4.71 -9.54
N VAL A 86 11.14 -4.54 -9.59
CA VAL A 86 12.06 -5.63 -9.95
C VAL A 86 12.27 -6.53 -8.73
N PHE A 87 12.11 -7.84 -8.89
CA PHE A 87 12.34 -8.76 -7.80
C PHE A 87 13.84 -8.89 -7.50
N GLY A 88 14.22 -8.48 -6.29
CA GLY A 88 15.58 -8.55 -5.80
C GLY A 88 15.85 -9.82 -4.99
N GLU A 89 17.02 -9.86 -4.37
CA GLU A 89 17.36 -10.89 -3.38
C GLU A 89 16.46 -10.80 -2.13
N VAL A 90 15.94 -9.61 -1.82
CA VAL A 90 14.93 -9.36 -0.81
C VAL A 90 13.87 -8.43 -1.40
N THR A 91 12.60 -8.72 -1.16
CA THR A 91 11.49 -7.80 -1.48
C THR A 91 10.94 -7.23 -0.18
N MET A 92 11.02 -5.92 -0.04
CA MET A 92 10.49 -5.23 1.15
C MET A 92 8.96 -5.21 1.12
N THR A 93 8.33 -5.49 2.25
CA THR A 93 6.88 -5.47 2.40
C THR A 93 6.43 -4.34 3.33
N LEU A 94 5.15 -3.95 3.27
CA LEU A 94 4.59 -3.02 4.26
C LEU A 94 4.69 -3.60 5.68
N THR A 95 4.59 -4.93 5.83
CA THR A 95 4.77 -5.60 7.12
C THR A 95 6.17 -5.39 7.69
N ASP A 96 7.23 -5.44 6.85
CA ASP A 96 8.59 -5.13 7.30
C ASP A 96 8.69 -3.70 7.83
N GLN A 97 7.99 -2.75 7.20
CA GLN A 97 7.97 -1.34 7.62
C GLN A 97 7.18 -1.14 8.92
N LEU A 98 5.98 -1.73 9.03
CA LEU A 98 5.16 -1.64 10.26
C LEU A 98 5.84 -2.30 11.46
N LEU A 99 6.63 -3.35 11.22
CA LEU A 99 7.50 -3.98 12.22
C LEU A 99 8.80 -3.20 12.47
N GLN A 100 9.06 -2.10 11.75
CA GLN A 100 10.30 -1.33 11.76
C GLN A 100 11.53 -2.24 11.68
N ARG A 101 11.52 -3.13 10.68
CA ARG A 101 12.56 -4.14 10.50
C ARG A 101 13.91 -3.48 10.21
N CYS A 102 14.89 -3.81 11.02
CA CYS A 102 16.28 -3.46 10.78
C CYS A 102 16.99 -4.53 9.92
N TRP A 103 17.81 -4.11 8.97
CA TRP A 103 18.53 -5.00 8.05
C TRP A 103 20.04 -5.03 8.32
N PRO A 104 20.67 -6.22 8.32
CA PRO A 104 22.13 -6.31 8.49
C PRO A 104 22.87 -5.61 7.36
N ASP A 105 22.27 -5.58 6.17
CA ASP A 105 22.78 -4.98 4.94
C ASP A 105 22.08 -3.64 4.62
N VAL A 106 21.65 -2.87 5.62
CA VAL A 106 21.08 -1.53 5.39
C VAL A 106 22.08 -0.64 4.65
N VAL A 107 21.61 0.09 3.65
CA VAL A 107 22.44 1.06 2.90
C VAL A 107 21.77 2.43 2.77
N TYR A 108 20.51 2.54 3.17
CA TYR A 108 19.80 3.82 3.23
C TYR A 108 18.68 3.74 4.26
N ILE A 109 18.37 4.86 4.91
CA ILE A 109 17.22 5.02 5.79
C ILE A 109 16.34 6.13 5.21
N ALA A 110 15.21 5.74 4.65
CA ALA A 110 14.21 6.68 4.14
C ALA A 110 13.37 7.24 5.30
N PHE A 111 12.94 8.49 5.15
CA PHE A 111 12.07 9.16 6.11
C PHE A 111 10.89 9.78 5.37
N SER A 112 9.72 9.17 5.52
CA SER A 112 8.58 9.61 4.71
C SER A 112 7.24 9.20 5.30
N ASN A 113 6.21 9.96 4.94
CA ASN A 113 4.82 9.58 5.15
C ASN A 113 4.41 8.52 4.12
N CYS A 114 3.52 7.60 4.50
CA CYS A 114 2.93 6.69 3.53
C CYS A 114 2.05 7.48 2.54
N ASP A 115 2.46 7.51 1.28
CA ASP A 115 1.85 8.33 0.24
C ASP A 115 1.31 7.50 -0.92
N ILE A 116 0.49 6.47 -0.65
CA ILE A 116 0.04 5.50 -1.67
C ILE A 116 -0.60 6.18 -2.89
N LYS A 117 -1.36 7.27 -2.72
CA LYS A 117 -1.98 8.04 -3.82
C LYS A 117 -2.58 7.14 -4.89
N GLY A 118 -3.62 6.43 -4.50
CA GLY A 118 -4.23 5.34 -5.24
C GLY A 118 -5.04 4.52 -4.27
N ASP A 119 -5.37 3.30 -4.68
CA ASP A 119 -5.82 2.30 -3.73
C ASP A 119 -4.64 1.48 -3.19
N THR A 120 -4.86 0.79 -2.09
CA THR A 120 -3.92 -0.13 -1.45
C THR A 120 -4.29 -1.57 -1.76
N THR A 121 -3.31 -2.45 -1.65
CA THR A 121 -3.53 -3.90 -1.73
C THR A 121 -3.16 -4.61 -0.44
N SER A 122 -2.72 -3.86 0.58
CA SER A 122 -2.32 -4.44 1.84
C SER A 122 -3.52 -4.78 2.70
N ASP A 123 -3.51 -5.99 3.25
CA ASP A 123 -4.48 -6.43 4.25
C ASP A 123 -4.46 -5.51 5.50
N TRP A 124 -3.32 -4.88 5.83
CA TRP A 124 -3.23 -3.88 6.91
C TRP A 124 -4.13 -2.67 6.66
N HIS A 125 -4.02 -2.05 5.48
CA HIS A 125 -4.86 -0.90 5.14
C HIS A 125 -6.33 -1.30 4.95
N ARG A 126 -6.59 -2.49 4.38
CA ARG A 126 -7.94 -3.04 4.21
C ARG A 126 -8.62 -3.33 5.54
N MET A 127 -7.86 -3.75 6.56
CA MET A 127 -8.32 -3.82 7.94
C MET A 127 -8.22 -2.46 8.64
N GLY A 128 -8.09 -1.34 7.94
CA GLY A 128 -8.13 0.02 8.48
C GLY A 128 -6.87 0.51 9.18
N LEU A 129 -5.79 -0.27 9.25
CA LEU A 129 -4.49 0.20 9.73
C LEU A 129 -3.80 1.01 8.64
N GLN A 130 -3.90 2.32 8.75
CA GLN A 130 -3.15 3.20 7.87
C GLN A 130 -1.74 3.41 8.40
N CYS A 131 -0.77 3.23 7.51
CA CYS A 131 0.64 3.30 7.88
C CYS A 131 0.99 4.69 8.46
N PRO A 132 1.65 4.74 9.63
CA PRO A 132 2.23 5.99 10.14
C PRO A 132 3.38 6.49 9.26
N ASN A 133 3.90 7.67 9.58
CA ASN A 133 5.20 8.10 9.08
C ASN A 133 6.29 7.27 9.77
N LEU A 134 7.22 6.70 9.00
CA LEU A 134 8.21 5.76 9.50
C LEU A 134 9.61 6.09 9.01
N GLU A 135 10.59 5.70 9.81
CA GLU A 135 11.96 5.46 9.34
C GLU A 135 12.02 4.06 8.71
N ILE A 136 12.48 3.99 7.47
CA ILE A 136 12.42 2.77 6.66
C ILE A 136 13.82 2.45 6.15
N GLU A 137 14.36 1.35 6.65
CA GLU A 137 15.65 0.85 6.18
C GLU A 137 15.53 0.12 4.85
N ILE A 138 16.34 0.53 3.88
CA ILE A 138 16.49 -0.13 2.59
C ILE A 138 17.71 -1.04 2.62
N PRO A 139 17.55 -2.37 2.51
CA PRO A 139 18.67 -3.31 2.44
C PRO A 139 19.30 -3.30 1.06
N TYR A 140 20.62 -3.49 0.99
CA TYR A 140 21.37 -3.59 -0.26
C TYR A 140 20.81 -4.67 -1.19
N ARG A 141 20.37 -5.80 -0.61
CA ARG A 141 19.75 -6.90 -1.35
C ARG A 141 18.45 -6.55 -2.07
N ALA A 142 17.74 -5.49 -1.67
CA ALA A 142 16.58 -5.00 -2.43
C ALA A 142 16.97 -4.30 -3.74
N LEU A 143 18.24 -3.90 -3.87
CA LEU A 143 18.78 -3.20 -5.05
C LEU A 143 19.42 -4.17 -6.06
N LEU A 144 19.55 -5.46 -5.71
CA LEU A 144 20.17 -6.50 -6.52
C LEU A 144 19.09 -7.36 -7.18
N PRO A 145 18.82 -7.23 -8.49
CA PRO A 145 17.86 -8.08 -9.20
C PRO A 145 18.22 -9.56 -9.04
N ARG A 146 17.25 -10.41 -8.71
CA ARG A 146 17.47 -11.84 -8.56
C ARG A 146 17.91 -12.45 -9.88
N GLY A 147 18.91 -13.32 -9.85
CA GLY A 147 19.37 -14.07 -11.02
C GLY A 147 20.20 -13.28 -12.04
N LEU A 148 20.35 -11.96 -11.87
CA LEU A 148 21.24 -11.14 -12.71
C LEU A 148 22.49 -10.70 -11.94
N ASP A 149 23.61 -10.54 -12.61
CA ASP A 149 24.80 -9.91 -12.04
C ASP A 149 25.22 -8.69 -12.86
N GLY A 150 25.95 -7.76 -12.24
CA GLY A 150 26.39 -6.53 -12.89
C GLY A 150 25.33 -5.41 -12.99
N ILE A 151 24.13 -5.62 -12.46
CA ILE A 151 23.03 -4.62 -12.45
C ILE A 151 22.63 -4.30 -11.01
N LEU A 152 22.53 -3.01 -10.69
CA LEU A 152 21.85 -2.48 -9.51
C LEU A 152 20.60 -1.73 -9.97
N VAL A 153 19.50 -1.81 -9.22
CA VAL A 153 18.27 -1.06 -9.50
C VAL A 153 18.10 0.06 -8.48
N ALA A 154 17.84 1.27 -8.98
CA ALA A 154 17.58 2.48 -8.21
C ALA A 154 16.24 3.10 -8.62
N GLY A 155 15.90 4.25 -8.04
CA GLY A 155 14.64 4.94 -8.33
C GLY A 155 13.47 4.25 -7.64
N LYS A 156 12.31 4.18 -8.30
CA LYS A 156 11.10 3.58 -7.71
C LYS A 156 10.97 2.08 -7.97
N ALA A 157 11.85 1.52 -8.79
CA ALA A 157 11.72 0.16 -9.32
C ALA A 157 12.51 -0.92 -8.55
N TYR A 158 13.21 -0.54 -7.46
CA TYR A 158 13.89 -1.52 -6.62
C TYR A 158 12.88 -2.41 -5.89
N SER A 159 13.37 -3.48 -5.26
CA SER A 159 12.50 -4.55 -4.78
C SER A 159 11.71 -4.19 -3.53
N ALA A 160 10.49 -3.69 -3.73
CA ALA A 160 9.49 -3.44 -2.71
C ALA A 160 8.09 -3.82 -3.25
N THR A 161 7.16 -4.17 -2.38
CA THR A 161 5.76 -4.36 -2.79
C THR A 161 5.08 -3.02 -3.06
N HIS A 162 3.97 -3.03 -3.81
CA HIS A 162 3.12 -1.87 -4.09
C HIS A 162 2.89 -0.97 -2.86
N ASP A 163 2.44 -1.58 -1.75
CA ASP A 163 2.16 -0.83 -0.54
C ASP A 163 3.42 -0.38 0.22
N ALA A 164 4.54 -1.10 0.07
CA ALA A 164 5.80 -0.78 0.74
C ALA A 164 6.48 0.41 0.08
N ILE A 165 6.50 0.48 -1.25
CA ILE A 165 7.18 1.56 -1.98
C ILE A 165 6.53 2.93 -1.75
N ALA A 166 5.30 2.97 -1.22
CA ALA A 166 4.53 4.19 -0.96
C ALA A 166 5.21 5.17 0.01
N GLY A 167 6.05 4.67 0.91
CA GLY A 167 6.86 5.47 1.83
C GLY A 167 8.19 5.92 1.20
N PRO A 168 9.14 5.00 0.95
CA PRO A 168 10.55 5.28 0.62
C PRO A 168 10.76 5.61 -0.86
N ARG A 169 10.02 6.60 -1.37
CA ARG A 169 10.07 7.02 -2.78
C ARG A 169 9.92 8.53 -3.01
N MET A 170 10.01 9.34 -1.96
CA MET A 170 9.98 10.79 -2.12
C MET A 170 11.24 11.24 -2.85
N GLN A 171 11.22 12.44 -3.45
CA GLN A 171 12.36 12.92 -4.24
C GLN A 171 13.69 12.85 -3.46
N PRO A 172 13.78 13.30 -2.18
CA PRO A 172 14.99 13.14 -1.40
C PRO A 172 15.40 11.68 -1.20
N ASP A 173 14.44 10.76 -1.04
CA ASP A 173 14.72 9.32 -0.88
C ASP A 173 15.40 8.76 -2.14
N LEU A 174 14.86 9.09 -3.32
CA LEU A 174 15.36 8.59 -4.59
C LEU A 174 16.72 9.19 -4.95
N GLU A 175 16.95 10.46 -4.64
CA GLU A 175 18.23 11.14 -4.83
C GLU A 175 19.33 10.49 -3.98
N ASN A 176 19.06 10.28 -2.69
CA ASN A 176 20.00 9.64 -1.78
C ASN A 176 20.27 8.17 -2.15
N LEU A 177 19.22 7.42 -2.50
CA LEU A 177 19.36 6.04 -2.97
C LEU A 177 20.21 5.95 -4.25
N GLY A 178 20.05 6.92 -5.17
CA GLY A 178 20.89 7.03 -6.36
C GLY A 178 22.37 7.22 -6.02
N GLY A 179 22.68 8.07 -5.02
CA GLY A 179 24.02 8.24 -4.49
C GLY A 179 24.59 6.93 -3.91
N VAL A 180 23.82 6.24 -3.07
CA VAL A 180 24.17 4.94 -2.48
C VAL A 180 24.51 3.90 -3.56
N VAL A 181 23.65 3.77 -4.58
CA VAL A 181 23.88 2.86 -5.71
C VAL A 181 25.13 3.26 -6.50
N GLY A 182 25.39 4.55 -6.66
CA GLY A 182 26.61 5.06 -7.27
C GLY A 182 27.89 4.65 -6.52
N HIS A 183 27.88 4.77 -5.18
CA HIS A 183 28.99 4.32 -4.34
C HIS A 183 29.23 2.81 -4.43
N ALA A 184 28.16 2.02 -4.37
CA ALA A 184 28.23 0.57 -4.52
C ALA A 184 28.79 0.15 -5.88
N ALA A 185 28.34 0.79 -6.97
CA ALA A 185 28.84 0.55 -8.31
C ALA A 185 30.32 0.93 -8.45
N ALA A 186 30.72 2.08 -7.90
CA ALA A 186 32.12 2.52 -7.92
C ALA A 186 33.02 1.56 -7.13
N MET A 187 32.56 1.05 -5.98
CA MET A 187 33.27 0.04 -5.20
C MET A 187 33.45 -1.26 -5.99
N ALA A 188 32.40 -1.72 -6.67
CA ALA A 188 32.47 -2.92 -7.52
C ALA A 188 33.55 -2.78 -8.60
N VAL A 189 33.55 -1.65 -9.32
CA VAL A 189 34.54 -1.36 -10.38
C VAL A 189 35.97 -1.27 -9.82
N ARG A 190 36.18 -0.51 -8.73
CA ARG A 190 37.52 -0.35 -8.11
C ARG A 190 38.12 -1.68 -7.66
N ASN A 191 37.28 -2.58 -7.15
CA ASN A 191 37.72 -3.87 -6.62
C ASN A 191 37.74 -4.97 -7.68
N GLY A 192 37.43 -4.67 -8.96
CA GLY A 192 37.36 -5.66 -10.03
C GLY A 192 36.33 -6.76 -9.75
N THR A 193 35.23 -6.41 -9.08
CA THR A 193 34.18 -7.34 -8.66
C THR A 193 32.82 -6.91 -9.21
N THR A 194 31.78 -7.72 -9.00
CA THR A 194 30.42 -7.38 -9.39
C THR A 194 29.65 -6.76 -8.22
N PRO A 195 28.56 -6.00 -8.45
CA PRO A 195 27.77 -5.41 -7.36
C PRO A 195 27.37 -6.42 -6.29
N ARG A 196 27.00 -7.64 -6.70
CA ARG A 196 26.63 -8.73 -5.79
C ARG A 196 27.76 -9.20 -4.86
N ARG A 197 29.01 -8.91 -5.22
CA ARG A 197 30.22 -9.39 -4.55
C ARG A 197 31.00 -8.28 -3.86
N ILE A 198 30.42 -7.08 -3.69
CA ILE A 198 31.05 -6.04 -2.89
C ILE A 198 30.98 -6.41 -1.40
N ASP A 199 31.91 -5.86 -0.62
CA ASP A 199 31.81 -5.90 0.83
C ASP A 199 30.84 -4.81 1.31
N VAL A 200 29.64 -5.24 1.69
CA VAL A 200 28.58 -4.33 2.16
C VAL A 200 28.98 -3.64 3.47
N GLN A 201 29.81 -4.24 4.32
CA GLN A 201 30.28 -3.57 5.54
C GLN A 201 31.22 -2.41 5.21
N SER A 202 32.12 -2.60 4.24
CA SER A 202 32.95 -1.51 3.71
C SER A 202 32.08 -0.41 3.08
N LEU A 203 31.01 -0.77 2.36
CA LEU A 203 30.07 0.22 1.81
C LEU A 203 29.37 0.99 2.94
N GLN A 204 28.87 0.31 3.97
CA GLN A 204 28.24 0.95 5.13
C GLN A 204 29.21 1.91 5.81
N ALA A 205 30.49 1.55 5.96
CA ALA A 205 31.51 2.43 6.54
C ALA A 205 31.71 3.71 5.69
N GLU A 206 31.79 3.55 4.35
CA GLU A 206 31.88 4.69 3.42
C GLU A 206 30.62 5.60 3.50
N LEU A 207 29.43 5.01 3.67
CA LEU A 207 28.17 5.75 3.80
C LEU A 207 28.06 6.49 5.14
N VAL A 208 28.58 5.90 6.23
CA VAL A 208 28.67 6.56 7.54
C VAL A 208 29.62 7.75 7.50
N GLU A 209 30.81 7.60 6.89
CA GLU A 209 31.76 8.71 6.70
C GLU A 209 31.13 9.87 5.92
N LYS A 210 30.23 9.55 4.97
CA LYS A 210 29.49 10.52 4.15
C LYS A 210 28.22 11.03 4.79
N THR A 211 27.91 10.66 6.03
CA THR A 211 26.70 11.05 6.77
C THR A 211 25.38 10.60 6.11
N LEU A 212 25.45 9.60 5.21
CA LEU A 212 24.28 8.99 4.54
C LEU A 212 23.65 7.86 5.37
N LEU A 213 24.38 7.35 6.35
CA LEU A 213 23.95 6.29 7.25
C LEU A 213 24.44 6.63 8.67
N PRO A 214 23.68 6.35 9.75
CA PRO A 214 24.15 6.58 11.10
C PRO A 214 25.22 5.57 11.53
N GLU A 215 26.14 5.98 12.42
CA GLU A 215 27.20 5.12 12.96
C GLU A 215 26.65 3.87 13.67
N SER A 216 25.43 3.96 14.21
CA SER A 216 24.71 2.83 14.81
C SER A 216 24.51 1.67 13.83
N ALA A 217 24.49 1.91 12.52
CA ALA A 217 24.36 0.85 11.52
C ALA A 217 25.57 -0.11 11.50
N LEU A 218 26.77 0.37 11.90
CA LEU A 218 27.99 -0.43 11.96
C LEU A 218 28.14 -1.21 13.28
N SER A 219 27.57 -0.68 14.36
CA SER A 219 27.82 -1.17 15.72
C SER A 219 26.65 -1.94 16.34
N ARG A 220 25.45 -1.86 15.74
CA ARG A 220 24.25 -2.51 16.26
C ARG A 220 24.32 -4.03 16.21
N THR A 221 23.70 -4.67 17.19
CA THR A 221 23.41 -6.11 17.18
C THR A 221 21.94 -6.32 16.86
N LEU A 222 21.64 -7.01 15.77
CA LEU A 222 20.27 -7.35 15.39
C LEU A 222 19.84 -8.65 16.05
N VAL A 223 18.68 -8.62 16.71
CA VAL A 223 18.06 -9.80 17.32
C VAL A 223 16.72 -10.10 16.64
N PRO A 224 16.39 -11.37 16.38
CA PRO A 224 15.07 -11.72 15.87
C PRO A 224 13.99 -11.27 16.86
N LEU A 225 12.97 -10.56 16.36
CA LEU A 225 11.81 -10.23 17.15
C LEU A 225 11.00 -11.50 17.44
N ARG A 226 10.91 -11.86 18.72
CA ARG A 226 10.15 -13.02 19.20
C ARG A 226 9.43 -12.64 20.46
N PHE A 227 8.16 -13.02 20.54
CA PHE A 227 7.36 -12.92 21.74
C PHE A 227 7.13 -14.30 22.31
N ASP A 228 7.18 -14.47 23.63
CA ASP A 228 6.67 -15.66 24.31
C ASP A 228 5.15 -15.57 24.50
N GLN A 229 4.54 -16.57 25.14
CA GLN A 229 3.09 -16.60 25.33
C GLN A 229 2.60 -15.50 26.29
N ASN A 230 3.37 -15.18 27.33
CA ASN A 230 3.01 -14.17 28.32
C ASN A 230 3.11 -12.77 27.71
N GLU A 231 4.14 -12.51 26.92
CA GLU A 231 4.32 -11.26 26.18
C GLU A 231 3.20 -11.04 25.16
N LEU A 232 2.81 -12.08 24.40
CA LEU A 232 1.66 -11.99 23.51
C LEU A 232 0.35 -11.73 24.26
N GLN A 233 0.15 -12.40 25.40
CA GLN A 233 -1.03 -12.15 26.23
C GLN A 233 -1.04 -10.69 26.73
N ALA A 234 0.09 -10.16 27.19
CA ALA A 234 0.20 -8.77 27.63
C ALA A 234 -0.08 -7.78 26.48
N LEU A 235 0.38 -8.07 25.26
CA LEU A 235 0.05 -7.26 24.07
C LEU A 235 -1.46 -7.28 23.80
N ILE A 236 -2.11 -8.45 23.85
CA ILE A 236 -3.56 -8.58 23.66
C ILE A 236 -4.33 -7.84 24.76
N ASP A 237 -3.86 -7.93 26.00
CA ASP A 237 -4.46 -7.26 27.15
C ASP A 237 -4.36 -5.73 27.00
N SER A 238 -3.26 -5.23 26.41
CA SER A 238 -3.05 -3.80 26.13
C SER A 238 -3.96 -3.21 25.05
N LEU A 239 -4.62 -4.04 24.23
CA LEU A 239 -5.58 -3.56 23.24
C LEU A 239 -6.85 -3.05 23.95
N ASP A 240 -7.20 -1.79 23.75
CA ASP A 240 -8.48 -1.20 24.22
C ASP A 240 -9.54 -1.12 23.11
N GLY A 241 -9.12 -1.05 21.84
CA GLY A 241 -10.00 -0.83 20.69
C GLY A 241 -10.51 0.62 20.57
N GLU A 242 -10.16 1.51 21.50
CA GLU A 242 -10.58 2.90 21.52
C GLU A 242 -9.79 3.74 20.51
N LYS A 243 -8.49 3.45 20.35
CA LYS A 243 -7.67 4.09 19.31
C LYS A 243 -7.99 3.49 17.94
N PRO A 244 -8.59 4.25 16.99
CA PRO A 244 -8.88 3.73 15.66
C PRO A 244 -7.58 3.42 14.90
N LEU A 245 -7.52 2.30 14.18
CA LEU A 245 -6.30 1.89 13.47
C LEU A 245 -5.85 2.91 12.40
N HIS A 246 -6.78 3.63 11.78
CA HIS A 246 -6.42 4.64 10.78
C HIS A 246 -5.76 5.87 11.42
N SER A 247 -5.87 6.06 12.74
CA SER A 247 -5.29 7.22 13.42
C SER A 247 -3.76 7.20 13.47
N TYR A 248 -3.11 6.06 13.23
CA TYR A 248 -1.66 5.98 13.16
C TYR A 248 -1.08 6.85 12.02
N SER A 249 -1.83 7.09 10.94
CA SER A 249 -1.39 7.96 9.83
C SER A 249 -1.63 9.46 10.10
N ASN A 250 -2.30 9.84 11.19
CA ASN A 250 -2.64 11.23 11.50
C ASN A 250 -1.45 12.03 12.09
N MET A 251 -0.34 12.08 11.35
CA MET A 251 0.93 12.71 11.76
C MET A 251 1.25 13.93 10.90
N GLN A 252 2.01 14.91 11.41
CA GLN A 252 2.48 16.01 10.57
C GLN A 252 3.60 15.56 9.64
N VAL A 253 3.77 16.24 8.52
CA VAL A 253 4.95 16.05 7.66
C VAL A 253 6.18 16.46 8.48
N GLY A 254 7.15 15.56 8.60
CA GLY A 254 8.33 15.75 9.45
C GLY A 254 8.27 15.00 10.78
N ASP A 255 7.10 14.54 11.22
CA ASP A 255 6.97 13.65 12.37
C ASP A 255 7.25 12.20 11.94
N TYR A 256 7.73 11.37 12.86
CA TYR A 256 7.81 9.91 12.70
C TYR A 256 7.27 9.19 13.93
N PHE A 257 6.75 7.99 13.70
CA PHE A 257 6.19 7.16 14.74
C PHE A 257 7.30 6.41 15.48
N GLU A 258 7.36 6.64 16.79
CA GLU A 258 8.23 5.90 17.69
C GLU A 258 7.44 4.80 18.40
N GLY A 259 8.05 3.62 18.54
CA GLY A 259 7.49 2.49 19.29
C GLY A 259 6.89 1.41 18.41
N ARG A 260 6.04 0.57 19.00
CA ARG A 260 5.43 -0.61 18.35
C ARG A 260 3.95 -0.41 18.13
N ILE A 261 3.39 -1.10 17.15
CA ILE A 261 1.95 -1.20 16.93
C ILE A 261 1.51 -2.58 17.42
N PRO A 262 0.89 -2.72 18.62
CA PRO A 262 0.66 -4.01 19.24
C PRO A 262 -0.10 -5.01 18.35
N ILE A 263 -1.10 -4.54 17.59
CA ILE A 263 -1.85 -5.41 16.68
C ILE A 263 -0.97 -5.98 15.55
N VAL A 264 0.05 -5.25 15.10
CA VAL A 264 1.01 -5.74 14.10
C VAL A 264 1.84 -6.88 14.68
N ASP A 265 2.32 -6.70 15.91
CA ASP A 265 3.14 -7.69 16.63
C ASP A 265 2.36 -8.98 16.90
N ILE A 266 1.11 -8.83 17.34
CA ILE A 266 0.17 -9.93 17.59
C ILE A 266 -0.07 -10.74 16.31
N LEU A 267 -0.43 -10.08 15.20
CA LEU A 267 -0.76 -10.79 13.95
C LEU A 267 0.50 -11.40 13.29
N CYS A 268 1.67 -10.77 13.43
CA CYS A 268 2.93 -11.32 12.94
C CYS A 268 3.45 -12.50 13.79
N ALA A 269 2.89 -12.75 14.97
CA ALA A 269 3.16 -13.97 15.73
C ALA A 269 2.57 -15.23 15.05
N GLY A 270 1.66 -15.06 14.09
CA GLY A 270 1.09 -16.14 13.29
C GLY A 270 0.08 -17.02 14.05
N PRO A 271 -0.17 -18.27 13.61
CA PRO A 271 -1.28 -19.10 14.10
C PRO A 271 -1.31 -19.38 15.61
N ARG A 272 -0.17 -19.30 16.31
CA ARG A 272 -0.08 -19.50 17.77
C ARG A 272 -0.89 -18.47 18.57
N VAL A 273 -1.23 -17.34 17.98
CA VAL A 273 -1.99 -16.27 18.66
C VAL A 273 -3.50 -16.53 18.65
N VAL A 274 -3.99 -17.42 17.79
CA VAL A 274 -5.43 -17.67 17.59
C VAL A 274 -6.11 -18.04 18.90
N GLY A 275 -5.60 -19.03 19.63
CA GLY A 275 -6.22 -19.46 20.90
C GLY A 275 -6.22 -18.37 21.99
N LEU A 276 -5.22 -17.48 22.00
CA LEU A 276 -5.18 -16.35 22.92
C LEU A 276 -6.21 -15.28 22.54
N LEU A 277 -6.35 -14.99 21.24
CA LEU A 277 -7.34 -14.05 20.71
C LEU A 277 -8.77 -14.56 20.91
N GLU A 278 -9.04 -15.84 20.71
CA GLU A 278 -10.38 -16.43 20.92
C GLU A 278 -10.80 -16.34 22.39
N LYS A 279 -9.88 -16.63 23.32
CA LYS A 279 -10.11 -16.45 24.75
C LYS A 279 -10.40 -14.99 25.08
N ALA A 280 -9.57 -14.07 24.57
CA ALA A 280 -9.75 -12.63 24.80
C ALA A 280 -11.07 -12.11 24.20
N LEU A 281 -11.49 -12.61 23.02
CA LEU A 281 -12.74 -12.25 22.38
C LEU A 281 -13.96 -12.64 23.24
N ALA A 282 -13.91 -13.81 23.87
CA ALA A 282 -15.00 -14.32 24.72
C ALA A 282 -15.24 -13.45 25.96
N GLU A 283 -14.21 -12.77 26.46
CA GLU A 283 -14.26 -11.93 27.65
C GLU A 283 -14.44 -10.43 27.31
N ALA A 284 -14.09 -10.01 26.10
CA ALA A 284 -14.15 -8.61 25.68
C ALA A 284 -15.56 -8.16 25.28
N THR A 285 -15.83 -6.86 25.46
CA THR A 285 -17.03 -6.17 24.95
C THR A 285 -16.64 -4.86 24.25
N GLY A 286 -17.59 -4.23 23.56
CA GLY A 286 -17.38 -2.89 22.99
C GLY A 286 -16.29 -2.83 21.91
N PRO A 287 -15.53 -1.73 21.82
CA PRO A 287 -14.49 -1.53 20.80
C PRO A 287 -13.39 -2.59 20.81
N LYS A 288 -12.96 -3.04 22.00
CA LYS A 288 -11.98 -4.14 22.13
C LYS A 288 -12.45 -5.41 21.45
N GLN A 289 -13.70 -5.81 21.67
CA GLN A 289 -14.27 -7.01 21.07
C GLN A 289 -14.26 -6.94 19.54
N LEU A 290 -14.59 -5.77 18.98
CA LEU A 290 -14.59 -5.56 17.53
C LEU A 290 -13.16 -5.60 16.95
N LEU A 291 -12.18 -5.02 17.63
CA LEU A 291 -10.76 -5.09 17.22
C LEU A 291 -10.25 -6.54 17.24
N LEU A 292 -10.54 -7.30 18.29
CA LEU A 292 -10.17 -8.71 18.41
C LEU A 292 -10.84 -9.56 17.33
N ALA A 293 -12.10 -9.28 16.99
CA ALA A 293 -12.80 -9.98 15.91
C ALA A 293 -12.13 -9.76 14.54
N ARG A 294 -11.67 -8.53 14.25
CA ARG A 294 -10.88 -8.22 13.05
C ARG A 294 -9.54 -8.92 13.06
N ALA A 295 -8.87 -8.94 14.22
CA ALA A 295 -7.59 -9.63 14.40
C ALA A 295 -7.71 -11.13 14.09
N LEU A 296 -8.74 -11.80 14.64
CA LEU A 296 -9.04 -13.21 14.38
C LEU A 296 -9.30 -13.48 12.90
N ALA A 297 -10.08 -12.62 12.24
CA ALA A 297 -10.35 -12.75 10.83
C ALA A 297 -9.07 -12.59 9.97
N ALA A 298 -8.18 -11.67 10.32
CA ALA A 298 -6.91 -11.48 9.64
C ALA A 298 -5.95 -12.69 9.76
N VAL A 299 -6.04 -13.47 10.84
CA VAL A 299 -5.31 -14.76 10.98
C VAL A 299 -6.12 -15.97 10.51
N GLY A 300 -7.27 -15.76 9.85
CA GLY A 300 -8.10 -16.80 9.27
C GLY A 300 -8.99 -17.59 10.24
N SER A 301 -9.22 -17.11 11.47
CA SER A 301 -10.20 -17.70 12.40
C SER A 301 -11.58 -17.09 12.19
N SER A 302 -12.60 -17.96 12.13
CA SER A 302 -14.01 -17.55 12.01
C SER A 302 -14.68 -17.24 13.35
N ALA A 303 -13.96 -17.33 14.48
CA ALA A 303 -14.50 -17.06 15.81
C ALA A 303 -15.02 -15.62 15.97
N GLY A 304 -14.38 -14.65 15.29
CA GLY A 304 -14.79 -13.24 15.28
C GLY A 304 -15.97 -12.91 14.36
N VAL A 305 -16.36 -13.81 13.45
CA VAL A 305 -17.35 -13.52 12.39
C VAL A 305 -18.70 -13.05 12.92
N PRO A 306 -19.30 -13.63 13.98
CA PRO A 306 -20.57 -13.13 14.53
C PRO A 306 -20.50 -11.65 14.97
N VAL A 307 -19.37 -11.25 15.54
CA VAL A 307 -19.14 -9.87 15.99
C VAL A 307 -19.02 -8.92 14.79
N LEU A 308 -18.28 -9.33 13.76
CA LEU A 308 -18.12 -8.55 12.52
C LEU A 308 -19.46 -8.38 11.79
N VAL A 309 -20.21 -9.46 11.57
CA VAL A 309 -21.52 -9.44 10.92
C VAL A 309 -22.47 -8.49 11.65
N SER A 310 -22.59 -8.66 12.98
CA SER A 310 -23.45 -7.79 13.79
C SER A 310 -23.05 -6.32 13.73
N ALA A 311 -21.75 -6.02 13.68
CA ALA A 311 -21.25 -4.65 13.53
C ALA A 311 -21.57 -4.06 12.15
N ILE A 312 -21.37 -4.82 11.09
CA ILE A 312 -21.66 -4.38 9.72
C ILE A 312 -23.17 -4.15 9.54
N GLU A 313 -24.02 -5.05 10.03
CA GLU A 313 -25.47 -4.89 9.96
C GLU A 313 -25.95 -3.61 10.65
N ARG A 314 -25.33 -3.22 11.79
CA ARG A 314 -25.61 -1.92 12.42
C ARG A 314 -25.27 -0.75 11.50
N HIS A 315 -24.14 -0.79 10.81
CA HIS A 315 -23.77 0.25 9.83
C HIS A 315 -24.72 0.29 8.63
N LEU A 316 -25.25 -0.86 8.19
CA LEU A 316 -26.18 -0.96 7.05
C LEU A 316 -27.65 -0.71 7.42
N SER A 317 -27.96 -0.50 8.70
CA SER A 317 -29.33 -0.40 9.21
C SER A 317 -30.12 0.81 8.67
N ALA A 318 -29.42 1.86 8.23
CA ALA A 318 -30.02 3.09 7.72
C ALA A 318 -30.63 2.96 6.31
N GLY A 319 -30.54 1.78 5.67
CA GLY A 319 -31.09 1.56 4.33
C GLY A 319 -30.33 2.26 3.20
N ARG A 320 -29.11 2.73 3.49
CA ARG A 320 -28.15 3.31 2.54
C ARG A 320 -26.74 2.85 2.94
N LEU A 321 -25.77 2.95 2.03
CA LEU A 321 -24.37 2.72 2.38
C LEU A 321 -23.94 3.70 3.50
N PRO A 322 -22.96 3.37 4.37
CA PRO A 322 -22.50 4.20 5.50
C PRO A 322 -21.29 5.13 5.21
N GLU A 323 -21.29 6.36 5.72
CA GLU A 323 -20.34 7.41 5.29
C GLU A 323 -19.00 7.23 5.97
N ARG A 324 -17.95 7.75 5.33
CA ARG A 324 -16.69 7.94 6.03
C ARG A 324 -16.83 9.09 7.03
N THR A 325 -16.96 8.74 8.30
CA THR A 325 -17.00 9.68 9.43
C THR A 325 -15.60 10.12 9.86
N ALA A 326 -14.59 9.27 9.64
CA ALA A 326 -13.21 9.53 10.02
C ALA A 326 -12.50 10.53 9.10
N GLU A 327 -11.89 11.55 9.70
CA GLU A 327 -10.91 12.39 9.02
C GLU A 327 -9.56 11.66 8.96
N ILE A 328 -9.20 11.23 7.76
CA ILE A 328 -7.89 10.69 7.44
C ILE A 328 -7.07 11.79 6.79
N ARG A 329 -5.93 12.10 7.40
CA ARG A 329 -5.03 13.15 6.91
C ARG A 329 -4.54 12.84 5.49
N HIS A 330 -4.48 13.87 4.66
CA HIS A 330 -4.06 13.80 3.25
C HIS A 330 -4.95 12.93 2.33
N ALA A 331 -6.05 12.35 2.84
CA ALA A 331 -7.08 11.76 2.02
C ALA A 331 -7.74 12.83 1.15
N GLY A 332 -8.00 12.46 -0.10
CA GLY A 332 -8.66 13.32 -1.09
C GLY A 332 -9.92 12.62 -1.59
N LEU A 333 -10.22 12.78 -2.87
CA LEU A 333 -11.27 11.99 -3.51
C LEU A 333 -10.88 10.50 -3.49
N PRO A 334 -11.80 9.59 -3.10
CA PRO A 334 -11.56 8.15 -3.15
C PRO A 334 -11.09 7.67 -4.54
N PRO A 335 -10.28 6.61 -4.62
CA PRO A 335 -9.75 5.79 -3.52
C PRO A 335 -8.55 6.38 -2.74
N ASN A 336 -8.21 7.67 -2.90
CA ASN A 336 -6.95 8.23 -2.39
C ASN A 336 -6.68 7.94 -0.90
N GLN A 337 -5.47 7.44 -0.61
CA GLN A 337 -4.98 6.99 0.71
C GLN A 337 -5.74 5.79 1.29
N CYS A 338 -6.46 5.02 0.45
CA CYS A 338 -7.39 3.98 0.88
C CYS A 338 -8.29 4.43 2.04
N ALA A 339 -8.72 5.70 1.99
CA ALA A 339 -9.60 6.21 3.02
C ALA A 339 -11.02 5.70 2.78
N ALA A 340 -11.49 4.82 3.65
CA ALA A 340 -12.80 4.19 3.54
C ALA A 340 -13.66 4.40 4.80
N PRO A 341 -14.99 4.23 4.70
CA PRO A 341 -15.87 4.12 5.87
C PRO A 341 -15.51 2.91 6.74
N ASP A 342 -15.81 2.98 8.05
CA ASP A 342 -15.54 1.87 8.98
C ASP A 342 -16.15 0.55 8.54
N ALA A 343 -17.37 0.59 8.00
CA ALA A 343 -18.04 -0.60 7.47
C ALA A 343 -17.25 -1.29 6.35
N ALA A 344 -16.52 -0.53 5.52
CA ALA A 344 -15.68 -1.10 4.47
C ALA A 344 -14.49 -1.86 5.08
N TYR A 345 -13.84 -1.31 6.11
CA TYR A 345 -12.76 -2.02 6.82
C TYR A 345 -13.27 -3.30 7.51
N LEU A 346 -14.49 -3.28 8.03
CA LEU A 346 -15.13 -4.46 8.62
C LEU A 346 -15.50 -5.50 7.57
N LEU A 347 -15.99 -5.09 6.40
CA LEU A 347 -16.28 -5.98 5.26
C LEU A 347 -15.02 -6.67 4.74
N TYR A 348 -13.92 -5.91 4.58
CA TYR A 348 -12.62 -6.50 4.24
C TYR A 348 -12.17 -7.51 5.30
N SER A 349 -12.25 -7.14 6.58
CA SER A 349 -11.91 -8.05 7.68
C SER A 349 -12.77 -9.31 7.62
N LEU A 350 -14.08 -9.19 7.40
CA LEU A 350 -14.99 -10.34 7.25
C LEU A 350 -14.60 -11.23 6.05
N GLY A 351 -14.20 -10.64 4.92
CA GLY A 351 -13.69 -11.37 3.76
C GLY A 351 -12.44 -12.19 4.06
N MET A 352 -11.54 -11.69 4.91
CA MET A 352 -10.32 -12.41 5.33
C MET A 352 -10.63 -13.69 6.12
N ALA A 353 -11.76 -13.75 6.83
CA ALA A 353 -12.19 -14.94 7.56
C ALA A 353 -12.64 -16.10 6.64
N ARG A 354 -12.97 -15.82 5.36
CA ARG A 354 -13.42 -16.81 4.36
C ARG A 354 -14.59 -17.67 4.86
N ASP A 355 -15.59 -17.02 5.47
CA ASP A 355 -16.75 -17.67 6.10
C ASP A 355 -18.04 -17.35 5.35
N ASP A 356 -18.87 -18.37 5.08
CA ASP A 356 -20.11 -18.23 4.30
C ASP A 356 -21.13 -17.27 4.92
N ARG A 357 -21.04 -16.99 6.22
CA ARG A 357 -21.86 -15.96 6.88
C ARG A 357 -21.60 -14.56 6.34
N ALA A 358 -20.53 -14.36 5.57
CA ALA A 358 -20.29 -13.12 4.84
C ALA A 358 -21.28 -12.92 3.68
N LEU A 359 -21.74 -13.99 3.03
CA LEU A 359 -22.52 -13.91 1.79
C LEU A 359 -23.83 -13.10 1.93
N PRO A 360 -24.64 -13.26 3.00
CA PRO A 360 -25.84 -12.45 3.18
C PRO A 360 -25.53 -10.96 3.39
N VAL A 361 -24.43 -10.65 4.09
CA VAL A 361 -23.97 -9.27 4.30
C VAL A 361 -23.57 -8.64 2.97
N TRP A 362 -22.85 -9.38 2.13
CA TRP A 362 -22.47 -8.96 0.78
C TRP A 362 -23.67 -8.71 -0.12
N ARG A 363 -24.65 -9.61 -0.12
CA ARG A 363 -25.90 -9.42 -0.86
C ARG A 363 -26.57 -8.11 -0.45
N ARG A 364 -26.63 -7.83 0.86
CA ARG A 364 -27.19 -6.57 1.35
C ARG A 364 -26.41 -5.34 0.88
N VAL A 365 -25.08 -5.40 0.84
CA VAL A 365 -24.24 -4.31 0.30
C VAL A 365 -24.53 -4.10 -1.19
N VAL A 366 -24.64 -5.17 -1.97
CA VAL A 366 -24.98 -5.11 -3.40
C VAL A 366 -26.37 -4.50 -3.62
N ASP A 367 -27.36 -4.91 -2.83
CA ASP A 367 -28.71 -4.34 -2.89
C ASP A 367 -28.69 -2.82 -2.64
N LEU A 368 -27.88 -2.36 -1.68
CA LEU A 368 -27.72 -0.93 -1.39
C LEU A 368 -26.92 -0.19 -2.47
N LEU A 369 -25.97 -0.87 -3.11
CA LEU A 369 -25.21 -0.31 -4.24
C LEU A 369 -26.09 -0.05 -5.46
N ALA A 370 -27.10 -0.90 -5.70
CA ALA A 370 -28.00 -0.73 -6.84
C ALA A 370 -28.77 0.60 -6.85
N ASP A 371 -29.02 1.16 -5.66
CA ASP A 371 -29.74 2.43 -5.49
C ASP A 371 -28.79 3.65 -5.35
N THR A 372 -27.47 3.44 -5.51
CA THR A 372 -26.45 4.48 -5.31
C THR A 372 -26.33 5.42 -6.52
N THR A 373 -26.31 6.73 -6.28
CA THR A 373 -26.15 7.75 -7.34
C THR A 373 -24.69 8.16 -7.53
N GLU A 374 -24.39 8.89 -8.61
CA GLU A 374 -23.08 9.50 -8.84
C GLU A 374 -22.64 10.41 -7.69
N GLN A 375 -23.57 11.21 -7.14
CA GLN A 375 -23.29 12.06 -5.98
C GLN A 375 -22.96 11.24 -4.74
N ASP A 376 -23.53 10.06 -4.60
CA ASP A 376 -23.17 9.14 -3.51
C ASP A 376 -21.78 8.54 -3.71
N VAL A 377 -21.22 8.48 -4.92
CA VAL A 377 -19.85 8.00 -5.16
C VAL A 377 -18.82 9.14 -5.05
N VAL A 378 -19.18 10.35 -5.50
CA VAL A 378 -18.27 11.51 -5.56
C VAL A 378 -18.32 12.38 -4.28
N GLY A 379 -19.45 12.36 -3.59
CA GLY A 379 -19.84 13.36 -2.58
C GLY A 379 -19.34 13.14 -1.16
N ARG A 380 -18.56 12.07 -0.89
CA ARG A 380 -17.87 11.67 0.38
C ARG A 380 -18.03 10.19 0.73
N TYR A 381 -18.27 9.33 -0.26
CA TYR A 381 -18.61 7.94 -0.01
C TYR A 381 -17.90 6.96 -0.91
N VAL A 382 -17.75 5.78 -0.31
CA VAL A 382 -17.18 4.53 -0.82
C VAL A 382 -15.69 4.63 -1.12
N GLY A 383 -14.88 4.14 -0.16
CA GLY A 383 -13.64 3.46 -0.53
C GLY A 383 -14.01 2.43 -1.59
N ASP A 384 -13.28 2.45 -2.69
CA ASP A 384 -13.73 1.92 -3.97
C ASP A 384 -14.46 0.54 -3.91
N PRO A 385 -15.79 0.47 -4.10
CA PRO A 385 -16.51 -0.80 -4.14
C PRO A 385 -16.17 -1.59 -5.42
N ARG A 386 -15.56 -0.93 -6.43
CA ARG A 386 -15.11 -1.53 -7.70
C ARG A 386 -13.96 -2.52 -7.47
N ILE A 387 -13.23 -2.41 -6.35
CA ILE A 387 -12.12 -3.32 -6.01
C ILE A 387 -12.60 -4.48 -5.13
N LEU A 388 -13.60 -4.25 -4.26
CA LEU A 388 -14.24 -5.30 -3.46
C LEU A 388 -14.89 -6.40 -4.31
N ILE A 389 -15.63 -6.02 -5.36
CA ILE A 389 -16.31 -6.99 -6.23
C ILE A 389 -15.32 -7.64 -7.21
N TRP A 390 -14.28 -6.92 -7.63
CA TRP A 390 -13.22 -7.45 -8.49
C TRP A 390 -12.33 -8.48 -7.76
N ASP A 391 -12.04 -8.27 -6.48
CA ASP A 391 -11.26 -9.20 -5.65
C ASP A 391 -11.99 -10.51 -5.31
N ILE A 392 -13.32 -10.49 -5.27
CA ILE A 392 -14.14 -11.68 -4.98
C ILE A 392 -14.36 -12.55 -6.23
N MET A 393 -14.30 -11.96 -7.44
CA MET A 393 -14.63 -12.67 -8.68
C MET A 393 -13.45 -13.22 -9.48
N ASN A 394 -12.20 -13.02 -9.04
CA ASN A 394 -11.05 -13.61 -9.71
C ASN A 394 -10.75 -15.05 -9.24
N GLU A 395 -11.45 -16.02 -9.84
CA GLU A 395 -10.81 -17.28 -10.26
C GLU A 395 -10.25 -17.08 -11.69
N PRO A 396 -9.01 -17.53 -11.98
CA PRO A 396 -8.36 -17.27 -13.26
C PRO A 396 -8.90 -18.20 -14.34
N SER A 397 -10.01 -17.87 -14.97
CA SER A 397 -10.24 -18.23 -16.38
C SER A 397 -11.48 -17.55 -16.96
N SER A 398 -11.29 -16.98 -18.15
CA SER A 398 -12.31 -16.43 -19.05
C SER A 398 -12.93 -15.09 -18.63
N MET A 399 -12.58 -14.02 -19.37
CA MET A 399 -13.52 -13.38 -20.29
C MET A 399 -12.92 -12.07 -20.81
N GLY A 400 -12.86 -11.93 -22.14
CA GLY A 400 -12.42 -10.72 -22.82
C GLY A 400 -13.43 -9.59 -22.65
N MET A 401 -13.22 -8.73 -21.64
CA MET A 401 -13.95 -7.47 -21.49
C MET A 401 -13.15 -6.28 -22.05
N PRO A 402 -13.82 -5.22 -22.57
CA PRO A 402 -13.15 -4.08 -23.19
C PRO A 402 -12.40 -3.21 -22.17
N LYS A 403 -11.27 -2.62 -22.58
CA LYS A 403 -10.43 -1.74 -21.77
C LYS A 403 -11.21 -0.50 -21.29
N LEU A 404 -11.24 -0.28 -19.97
CA LEU A 404 -12.09 0.68 -19.27
C LEU A 404 -11.39 2.04 -19.03
N ALA A 405 -12.07 3.16 -19.32
CA ALA A 405 -11.56 4.51 -19.11
C ALA A 405 -11.93 5.03 -17.71
N LYS A 406 -10.93 5.28 -16.85
CA LYS A 406 -11.12 5.83 -15.48
C LYS A 406 -11.10 7.37 -15.47
N GLY A 407 -12.03 7.98 -14.74
CA GLY A 407 -12.01 9.41 -14.37
C GLY A 407 -13.28 10.21 -14.65
N ASP A 408 -14.36 9.55 -15.09
CA ASP A 408 -15.67 10.16 -15.30
C ASP A 408 -16.66 9.63 -14.24
N PRO A 409 -17.30 10.50 -13.46
CA PRO A 409 -18.27 10.05 -12.47
C PRO A 409 -19.53 9.42 -13.11
N GLU A 410 -19.88 9.74 -14.37
CA GLU A 410 -20.92 9.05 -15.15
C GLU A 410 -20.51 7.59 -15.47
N PHE A 411 -19.21 7.34 -15.65
CA PHE A 411 -18.67 6.00 -15.87
C PHE A 411 -18.68 5.15 -14.58
N ALA A 412 -18.35 5.75 -13.43
CA ALA A 412 -18.40 5.06 -12.14
C ALA A 412 -19.84 4.59 -11.80
N TYR A 413 -20.82 5.42 -12.13
CA TYR A 413 -22.24 5.08 -12.02
C TYR A 413 -22.66 3.96 -12.99
N ASN A 414 -22.33 4.07 -14.27
CA ASN A 414 -22.66 3.05 -15.27
C ASN A 414 -22.02 1.69 -14.94
N PHE A 415 -20.77 1.66 -14.46
CA PHE A 415 -20.11 0.43 -14.05
C PHE A 415 -20.72 -0.18 -12.78
N ALA A 416 -21.06 0.63 -11.77
CA ALA A 416 -21.74 0.13 -10.57
C ALA A 416 -23.11 -0.48 -10.90
N ARG A 417 -23.85 0.13 -11.84
CA ARG A 417 -25.10 -0.41 -12.39
C ARG A 417 -24.87 -1.71 -13.15
N ASP A 418 -23.93 -1.75 -14.08
CA ASP A 418 -23.65 -2.94 -14.91
C ASP A 418 -23.13 -4.11 -14.05
N MET A 419 -22.39 -3.82 -12.96
CA MET A 419 -21.98 -4.82 -11.96
C MET A 419 -23.14 -5.29 -11.08
N ALA A 420 -24.04 -4.40 -10.68
CA ALA A 420 -25.26 -4.78 -9.96
C ALA A 420 -26.18 -5.66 -10.81
N ASP A 421 -26.24 -5.41 -12.12
CA ASP A 421 -26.97 -6.23 -13.08
C ASP A 421 -26.25 -7.57 -13.38
N TYR A 422 -24.92 -7.63 -13.30
CA TYR A 422 -24.13 -8.87 -13.44
C TYR A 422 -24.19 -9.77 -12.20
N VAL A 423 -24.30 -9.19 -11.00
CA VAL A 423 -24.39 -9.93 -9.73
C VAL A 423 -25.81 -10.48 -9.47
N ARG A 424 -26.85 -9.86 -10.05
CA ARG A 424 -28.22 -10.39 -10.07
C ARG A 424 -28.35 -11.56 -11.03
#